data_AF-X1HJE8-F1
#
_entry.id   AF-X1HJE8-F1
#
_cell.length_a   1.000
_cell.length_b   1.000
_cell.length_c   1.000
_cell.angle_alpha   90.00
_cell.angle_beta   90.00
_cell.angle_gamma   90.00
#
_symmetry.space_group_name_H-M   'P 1'
#
loop_
_entity.id
_entity.type
_entity.pdbx_description
1 polymer ?
#
loop_
_entity_poly.entity_id
_entity_poly.type
_entity_poly.pdbx_seq_one_letter_code
_entity_poly.pdbx_strand_id
1 'polypeptide(L)'
;MVIGSVFFFINRATQDEIRRFVEQVAQMRAERMEIGLSGYYLQRGDWEGIQPFVEQWGNLYGQRIILTDANGIVVADSEGDVLGESYAPDSPGRPLSSPWETDAIGTLYITPES
;
A
#
# COMPACT_ATOMS: atom_id res chain seq x y z
N MET A 1 19.42 -38.69 -35.25
CA MET A 1 19.24 -37.45 -34.46
C MET A 1 17.75 -37.33 -34.15
N VAL A 2 17.36 -37.38 -32.88
CA VAL A 2 15.99 -37.05 -32.45
C VAL A 2 16.08 -35.67 -31.81
N ILE A 3 15.66 -34.65 -32.54
CA ILE A 3 15.46 -33.31 -32.00
C ILE A 3 13.95 -33.09 -31.98
N GLY A 4 13.43 -32.79 -30.80
CA GLY A 4 12.11 -32.19 -30.66
C GLY A 4 11.09 -33.10 -29.98
N SER A 5 10.92 -32.93 -28.67
CA SER A 5 9.66 -33.25 -27.95
C SER A 5 9.58 -32.68 -26.52
N VAL A 6 10.23 -31.55 -26.17
CA VAL A 6 10.04 -30.97 -24.82
C VAL A 6 10.01 -29.44 -24.84
N PHE A 7 9.01 -28.81 -25.46
CA PHE A 7 8.77 -27.37 -25.26
C PHE A 7 7.28 -26.99 -25.32
N PHE A 8 6.38 -27.80 -24.74
CA PHE A 8 4.94 -27.46 -24.72
C PHE A 8 4.22 -27.71 -23.39
N PHE A 9 4.92 -27.72 -22.25
CA PHE A 9 4.28 -27.82 -20.93
C PHE A 9 4.85 -26.86 -19.87
N ILE A 10 5.37 -25.70 -20.28
CA ILE A 10 5.80 -24.64 -19.36
C ILE A 10 5.09 -23.35 -19.81
N ASN A 11 3.84 -23.14 -19.40
CA ASN A 11 3.23 -21.82 -19.57
C ASN A 11 2.18 -21.50 -18.52
N ARG A 12 1.49 -22.51 -17.95
CA ARG A 12 0.50 -22.29 -16.89
C ARG A 12 1.09 -22.20 -15.49
N ALA A 13 2.03 -23.08 -15.15
CA ALA A 13 2.67 -23.07 -13.82
C ALA A 13 3.48 -21.78 -13.57
N THR A 14 4.20 -21.29 -14.59
CA THR A 14 5.03 -20.09 -14.49
C THR A 14 4.22 -18.80 -14.30
N GLN A 15 3.05 -18.67 -14.96
CA GLN A 15 2.20 -17.48 -14.81
C GLN A 15 1.57 -17.41 -13.41
N ASP A 16 1.11 -18.53 -12.87
CA ASP A 16 0.53 -18.57 -11.52
C ASP A 16 1.59 -18.30 -10.44
N GLU A 17 2.81 -18.80 -10.62
CA GLU A 17 3.92 -18.59 -9.69
C GLU A 17 4.41 -17.12 -9.70
N ILE A 18 4.50 -16.48 -10.86
CA ILE A 18 4.82 -15.05 -10.98
C ILE A 18 3.76 -14.19 -10.28
N ARG A 19 2.46 -14.50 -10.48
CA ARG A 19 1.38 -13.72 -9.86
C ARG A 19 1.46 -13.78 -8.34
N ARG A 20 1.63 -14.98 -7.77
CA ARG A 20 1.79 -15.17 -6.32
C ARG A 20 2.99 -14.40 -5.78
N PHE A 21 4.11 -14.41 -6.51
CA PHE A 21 5.29 -13.66 -6.12
C PHE A 21 5.03 -12.15 -6.09
N VAL A 22 4.37 -11.59 -7.10
CA VAL A 22 4.00 -10.16 -7.15
C VAL A 22 3.07 -9.79 -6.00
N GLU A 23 2.03 -10.58 -5.75
CA GLU A 23 1.10 -10.40 -4.63
C GLU A 23 1.83 -10.43 -3.28
N GLN A 24 2.75 -11.38 -3.09
CA GLN A 24 3.54 -11.50 -1.87
C GLN A 24 4.45 -10.27 -1.65
N VAL A 25 5.08 -9.77 -2.71
CA VAL A 25 5.90 -8.55 -2.63
C VAL A 25 5.04 -7.33 -2.31
N ALA A 26 3.88 -7.18 -2.94
CA ALA A 26 2.95 -6.09 -2.66
C ALA A 26 2.47 -6.11 -1.20
N GLN A 27 2.14 -7.30 -0.68
CA GLN A 27 1.75 -7.49 0.71
C GLN A 27 2.89 -7.11 1.68
N MET A 28 4.12 -7.56 1.43
CA MET A 28 5.27 -7.20 2.28
C MET A 28 5.56 -5.69 2.28
N ARG A 29 5.34 -5.00 1.15
CA ARG A 29 5.46 -3.53 1.07
C ARG A 29 4.36 -2.85 1.87
N ALA A 30 3.12 -3.32 1.73
CA ALA A 30 1.99 -2.79 2.50
C ALA A 30 2.20 -2.93 4.01
N GLU A 31 2.61 -4.10 4.49
CA GLU A 31 2.89 -4.34 5.92
C GLU A 31 4.00 -3.42 6.46
N ARG A 32 5.05 -3.17 5.67
CA ARG A 32 6.12 -2.24 6.06
C ARG A 32 5.60 -0.80 6.19
N MET A 33 4.72 -0.38 5.29
CA MET A 33 4.10 0.94 5.36
C MET A 33 3.16 1.06 6.57
N GLU A 34 2.33 0.04 6.84
CA GLU A 34 1.45 0.02 8.01
C GLU A 34 2.25 0.17 9.31
N ILE A 35 3.37 -0.56 9.45
CA ILE A 35 4.27 -0.47 10.60
C ILE A 35 4.90 0.93 10.71
N GLY A 36 5.38 1.47 9.58
CA GLY A 36 6.03 2.79 9.55
C GLY A 36 5.08 3.93 9.90
N LEU A 37 3.87 3.92 9.33
CA LEU A 37 2.83 4.93 9.58
C LEU A 37 2.31 4.86 11.01
N SER A 38 2.03 3.65 11.51
CA SER A 38 1.64 3.46 12.91
C SER A 38 2.74 3.97 13.84
N GLY A 39 4.00 3.63 13.57
CA GLY A 39 5.15 4.12 14.33
C GLY A 39 5.29 5.65 14.33
N TYR A 40 5.03 6.29 13.19
CA TYR A 40 5.03 7.75 13.07
C TYR A 40 3.98 8.39 13.99
N TYR A 41 2.73 7.91 13.90
CA TYR A 41 1.63 8.44 14.71
C TYR A 41 1.89 8.23 16.20
N LEU A 42 2.43 7.08 16.60
CA LEU A 42 2.79 6.84 18.00
C LEU A 42 3.87 7.78 18.53
N GLN A 43 4.79 8.22 17.67
CA GLN A 43 5.87 9.14 18.06
C GLN A 43 5.40 10.60 18.13
N ARG A 44 4.51 11.00 17.20
CA ARG A 44 4.09 12.40 17.02
C ARG A 44 2.78 12.73 17.75
N GLY A 45 1.88 11.75 17.86
CA GLY A 45 0.53 11.91 18.37
C GLY A 45 -0.48 12.39 17.32
N ASP A 46 -0.05 12.64 16.08
CA ASP A 46 -0.88 13.07 14.97
C ASP A 46 -0.24 12.72 13.61
N TRP A 47 -0.87 13.18 12.53
CA TRP A 47 -0.40 13.04 11.15
C TRP A 47 0.35 14.28 10.63
N GLU A 48 0.71 15.25 11.48
CA GLU A 48 1.31 16.51 11.03
C GLU A 48 2.72 16.32 10.46
N GLY A 49 2.87 16.57 9.15
CA GLY A 49 4.14 16.46 8.44
C GLY A 49 4.42 15.07 7.89
N ILE A 50 3.41 14.22 7.74
CA ILE A 50 3.53 12.88 7.18
C ILE A 50 3.74 12.88 5.65
N GLN A 51 3.28 13.94 4.96
CA GLN A 51 3.24 14.04 3.49
C GLN A 51 4.56 13.63 2.79
N PRO A 52 5.75 14.15 3.17
CA PRO A 52 6.99 13.81 2.47
C PRO A 52 7.36 12.31 2.55
N PHE A 53 6.93 11.62 3.61
CA PHE A 53 7.17 10.18 3.77
C PHE A 53 6.29 9.37 2.81
N VAL A 54 5.04 9.79 2.64
CA VAL A 54 4.08 9.16 1.73
C VAL A 54 4.49 9.37 0.27
N GLU A 55 4.91 10.58 -0.09
CA GLU A 55 5.50 10.87 -1.40
C GLU A 55 6.73 10.01 -1.68
N GLN A 56 7.64 9.88 -0.71
CA GLN A 56 8.84 9.06 -0.86
C GLN A 56 8.51 7.59 -1.12
N TRP A 57 7.54 7.02 -0.40
CA TRP A 57 7.13 5.63 -0.62
C TRP A 57 6.36 5.44 -1.91
N GLY A 58 5.54 6.41 -2.32
CA GLY A 58 4.82 6.32 -3.59
C GLY A 58 5.80 6.23 -4.76
N ASN A 59 6.80 7.13 -4.75
CA ASN A 59 7.90 7.10 -5.72
C ASN A 59 8.75 5.82 -5.64
N LEU A 60 9.04 5.31 -4.44
CA LEU A 60 9.87 4.11 -4.26
C LEU A 60 9.19 2.85 -4.78
N TYR A 61 7.87 2.75 -4.60
CA TYR A 61 7.11 1.54 -4.94
C TYR A 61 6.37 1.62 -6.28
N GLY A 62 6.27 2.79 -6.90
CA GLY A 62 5.49 3.01 -8.12
C GLY A 62 3.99 2.80 -7.85
N GLN A 63 3.51 3.33 -6.72
CA GLN A 63 2.15 3.14 -6.24
C GLN A 63 1.63 4.47 -5.72
N ARG A 64 0.38 4.79 -6.03
CA ARG A 64 -0.32 5.86 -5.35
C ARG A 64 -0.67 5.42 -3.93
N ILE A 65 -0.27 6.23 -2.95
CA ILE A 65 -0.50 5.99 -1.54
C ILE A 65 -1.32 7.15 -0.99
N ILE A 66 -2.47 6.83 -0.41
CA ILE A 66 -3.32 7.80 0.27
C ILE A 66 -3.47 7.37 1.72
N LEU A 67 -3.29 8.32 2.63
CA LEU A 67 -3.52 8.14 4.05
C LEU A 67 -4.65 9.07 4.49
N THR A 68 -5.60 8.49 5.21
CA THR A 68 -6.69 9.23 5.86
C THR A 68 -6.55 9.20 7.37
N ASP A 69 -7.09 10.22 8.04
CA ASP A 69 -7.30 10.19 9.49
C ASP A 69 -8.46 9.27 9.89
N ALA A 70 -8.75 9.18 11.19
CA ALA A 70 -9.86 8.38 11.73
C ALA A 70 -11.25 8.82 11.22
N ASN A 71 -11.39 10.05 10.70
CA ASN A 71 -12.64 10.57 10.14
C ASN A 71 -12.75 10.33 8.63
N GLY A 72 -11.75 9.72 8.00
CA GLY A 72 -11.70 9.50 6.55
C GLY A 72 -11.29 10.74 5.76
N ILE A 73 -10.65 11.73 6.39
CA ILE A 73 -10.09 12.90 5.72
C ILE A 73 -8.66 12.61 5.29
N VAL A 74 -8.30 12.93 4.05
CA VAL A 74 -6.95 12.73 3.52
C VAL A 74 -5.96 13.65 4.24
N VAL A 75 -5.02 13.05 4.93
CA VAL A 75 -3.90 13.74 5.60
C VAL A 75 -2.60 13.63 4.80
N ALA A 76 -2.55 12.68 3.85
CA ALA A 76 -1.43 12.52 2.93
C ALA A 76 -1.86 11.86 1.62
N ASP A 77 -1.29 12.29 0.51
CA ASP A 77 -1.46 11.68 -0.81
C ASP A 77 -0.13 11.78 -1.55
N SER A 78 0.41 10.66 -2.01
CA SER A 78 1.70 10.64 -2.72
C SER A 78 1.71 11.46 -4.00
N GLU A 79 0.54 11.70 -4.60
CA GLU A 79 0.39 12.58 -5.77
C GLU A 79 -0.01 14.02 -5.38
N GLY A 80 -0.49 14.21 -4.15
CA GLY A 80 -0.86 15.51 -3.60
C GLY A 80 -2.19 16.07 -4.12
N ASP A 81 -3.01 15.26 -4.80
CA ASP A 81 -4.22 15.77 -5.48
C ASP A 81 -5.41 16.00 -4.54
N VAL A 82 -5.61 15.10 -3.55
CA VAL A 82 -6.84 15.06 -2.74
C VAL A 82 -6.62 15.40 -1.27
N LEU A 83 -5.58 16.18 -0.95
CA LEU A 83 -5.27 16.56 0.43
C LEU A 83 -6.41 17.35 1.08
N GLY A 84 -6.81 16.94 2.29
CA GLY A 84 -7.88 17.57 3.07
C GLY A 84 -9.29 17.20 2.64
N GLU A 85 -9.45 16.35 1.62
CA GLU A 85 -10.76 15.90 1.16
C GLU A 85 -11.24 14.66 1.92
N SER A 86 -12.56 14.43 1.94
CA SER A 86 -13.11 13.16 2.42
C SER A 86 -12.88 12.09 1.36
N TYR A 87 -12.28 10.98 1.75
CA TYR A 87 -11.89 9.91 0.82
C TYR A 87 -12.55 8.59 1.20
N ALA A 88 -13.51 8.20 0.36
CA ALA A 88 -14.28 6.96 0.50
C ALA A 88 -14.29 6.21 -0.84
N PRO A 89 -13.19 5.52 -1.19
CA PRO A 89 -13.13 4.74 -2.42
C PRO A 89 -13.98 3.47 -2.33
N ASP A 90 -14.32 2.89 -3.48
CA ASP A 90 -15.07 1.62 -3.55
C ASP A 90 -14.29 0.42 -2.96
N SER A 91 -12.95 0.49 -2.98
CA SER A 91 -12.09 -0.54 -2.41
C SER A 91 -11.85 -0.29 -0.93
N PRO A 92 -11.98 -1.31 -0.06
CA PRO A 92 -11.60 -1.18 1.33
C PRO A 92 -10.10 -0.86 1.44
N GLY A 93 -9.76 0.10 2.30
CA GLY A 93 -8.39 0.39 2.68
C GLY A 93 -7.89 -0.52 3.80
N ARG A 94 -6.67 -0.26 4.25
CA ARG A 94 -5.99 -0.95 5.35
C ARG A 94 -6.08 -0.08 6.61
N PRO A 95 -6.91 -0.43 7.60
CA PRO A 95 -7.00 0.35 8.83
C PRO A 95 -5.69 0.25 9.62
N LEU A 96 -5.19 1.40 10.07
CA LEU A 96 -4.02 1.48 10.92
C LEU A 96 -4.45 1.44 12.38
N SER A 97 -3.74 0.66 13.19
CA SER A 97 -4.06 0.46 14.60
C SER A 97 -2.97 1.03 15.50
N SER A 98 -3.37 1.54 16.66
CA SER A 98 -2.48 2.00 17.73
C SER A 98 -2.68 1.16 18.99
N PRO A 99 -1.65 0.83 19.78
CA PRO A 99 -1.82 0.14 21.06
C PRO A 99 -2.60 0.97 22.10
N TRP A 100 -2.74 2.28 21.90
CA TRP A 100 -3.38 3.20 22.84
C TRP A 100 -4.80 3.60 22.42
N GLU A 101 -5.20 3.30 21.19
CA GLU A 101 -6.54 3.60 20.67
C GLU A 101 -7.26 2.29 20.33
N THR A 102 -8.56 2.24 20.61
CA THR A 102 -9.39 1.06 20.28
C THR A 102 -9.86 1.11 18.83
N ASP A 103 -10.02 2.31 18.29
CA ASP A 103 -10.43 2.54 16.91
C ASP A 103 -9.21 2.74 16.00
N ALA A 104 -9.44 2.67 14.68
CA ALA A 104 -8.39 2.90 13.71
C ALA A 104 -7.95 4.37 13.74
N ILE A 105 -6.65 4.60 13.84
CA ILE A 105 -6.03 5.95 13.85
C ILE A 105 -6.02 6.62 12.47
N GLY A 106 -6.33 5.82 11.44
CA GLY A 106 -6.35 6.22 10.04
C GLY A 106 -6.50 5.01 9.13
N THR A 107 -6.67 5.27 7.84
CA THR A 107 -6.76 4.21 6.82
C THR A 107 -5.79 4.46 5.69
N LEU A 108 -5.01 3.43 5.36
CA LEU A 108 -4.03 3.40 4.26
C LEU A 108 -4.65 2.80 3.00
N TYR A 109 -4.56 3.52 1.89
CA TYR A 109 -4.97 3.06 0.58
C TYR A 109 -3.76 3.00 -0.35
N ILE A 110 -3.63 1.89 -1.08
CA ILE A 110 -2.51 1.64 -1.98
C ILE A 110 -3.08 1.22 -3.33
N THR A 111 -2.81 2.00 -4.36
CA THR A 111 -3.23 1.72 -5.73
C THR A 111 -1.98 1.64 -6.61
N PRO A 112 -1.79 0.60 -7.42
CA PRO A 112 -0.69 0.58 -8.39
C PRO A 112 -0.84 1.73 -9.39
N GLU A 113 0.26 2.40 -9.74
CA GLU A 113 0.26 3.31 -10.88
C GLU A 113 0.03 2.51 -12.19
N SER A 114 -0.83 3.02 -13.07
CA SER A 114 -1.20 2.37 -14.33
C SER A 114 -0.16 2.57 -15.43
#